data_AF-A0A5M6HG48-F1
#
_entry.id   AF-A0A5M6HG48-F1
#
_cell.length_a   1.000
_cell.length_b   1.000
_cell.length_c   1.000
_cell.angle_alpha   90.00
_cell.angle_beta   90.00
_cell.angle_gamma   90.00
#
_symmetry.space_group_name_H-M   'P 1'
#
loop_
_entity.id
_entity.type
_entity.pdbx_description
1 polymer ?
#
loop_
_entity_poly.entity_id
_entity_poly.type
_entity_poly.pdbx_seq_one_letter_code
_entity_poly.pdbx_strand_id
1 'polypeptide(L)'
;GLVLFGIGQGSLVTLLFNVLVTASPKELAGDVGSLRGTTNNLAAAVGTAVAGALLVGLLSSIVLVSVAENPKLPPEIQAQVDLDNINFISNDRLQSVMERTTASPEQVAEAVRVNTDARLRALKIGLIIMALVAMLAIIPASRLPNYIPGEIPDPSP
;
A
#
# COMPACT_ATOMS: atom_id res chain seq x y z
N GLY A 1 13.59 6.11 5.99
CA GLY A 1 12.28 5.45 5.80
C GLY A 1 12.45 3.98 5.48
N LEU A 2 12.82 3.65 4.24
CA LEU A 2 12.92 2.27 3.76
C LEU A 2 13.88 1.38 4.57
N VAL A 3 15.03 1.89 5.00
CA VAL A 3 15.97 1.13 5.86
C VAL A 3 15.31 0.74 7.19
N LEU A 4 14.65 1.69 7.87
CA LEU A 4 13.95 1.43 9.13
C LEU A 4 12.80 0.44 8.94
N PHE A 5 12.04 0.58 7.86
CA PHE A 5 10.98 -0.37 7.50
C PHE A 5 11.55 -1.78 7.27
N GLY A 6 12.65 -1.89 6.53
CA GLY A 6 13.33 -3.16 6.25
C GLY A 6 13.85 -3.83 7.53
N ILE A 7 14.47 -3.07 8.43
CA ILE A 7 14.91 -3.58 9.74
C ILE A 7 13.70 -4.06 10.55
N GLY A 8 12.66 -3.23 10.67
CA GLY A 8 11.45 -3.58 11.42
C GLY A 8 10.76 -4.83 10.89
N GLN A 9 10.57 -4.94 9.58
CA GLN A 9 10.00 -6.13 8.95
C GLN A 9 10.88 -7.36 9.14
N GLY A 10 12.19 -7.25 8.91
CA GLY A 10 13.14 -8.35 9.10
C GLY A 10 13.10 -8.88 10.53
N SER A 11 13.22 -7.99 11.51
CA SER A 11 13.15 -8.36 12.93
C SER A 11 11.81 -8.99 13.31
N LEU A 12 10.69 -8.43 12.84
CA LEU A 12 9.35 -8.96 13.11
C LEU A 12 9.19 -10.39 12.57
N VAL A 13 9.55 -10.61 11.31
CA VAL A 13 9.39 -11.92 10.65
C VAL A 13 10.26 -12.98 11.32
N THR A 14 11.50 -12.64 11.69
CA THR A 14 12.41 -13.55 12.38
C THR A 14 11.93 -13.89 13.79
N LEU A 15 11.57 -12.89 14.59
CA LEU A 15 11.14 -13.11 15.98
C LEU A 15 9.81 -13.86 16.06
N LEU A 16 8.85 -13.52 15.21
CA LEU A 16 7.56 -14.21 15.16
C LEU A 16 7.74 -15.69 14.79
N PHE A 17 8.62 -15.98 13.82
CA PHE A 17 8.91 -17.36 13.45
C PHE A 17 9.51 -18.15 14.61
N ASN A 18 10.51 -17.59 15.30
CA ASN A 18 11.13 -18.25 16.43
C ASN A 18 10.11 -18.57 17.52
N VAL A 19 9.25 -17.61 17.88
CA VAL A 19 8.19 -17.82 18.89
C VAL A 19 7.21 -18.92 18.46
N LEU A 20 6.77 -18.93 17.20
CA LEU A 20 5.83 -19.94 16.71
C LEU A 20 6.41 -21.36 16.75
N VAL A 21 7.68 -21.52 16.38
CA VAL A 21 8.36 -22.83 16.38
C VAL A 21 8.62 -23.29 17.81
N THR A 22 9.11 -22.43 18.71
CA THR A 22 9.41 -22.82 20.10
C THR A 22 8.15 -23.05 20.92
N ALA A 23 7.03 -22.41 20.60
CA ALA A 23 5.76 -22.60 21.31
C ALA A 23 4.96 -23.83 20.83
N SER A 24 5.45 -24.56 19.82
CA SER A 24 4.74 -25.69 19.22
C SER A 24 5.41 -27.04 19.55
N PRO A 25 4.64 -28.13 19.73
CA PRO A 25 5.19 -29.48 19.82
C PRO A 25 6.08 -29.80 18.62
N LYS A 26 7.17 -30.55 18.84
CA LYS A 26 8.18 -30.84 17.81
C LYS A 26 7.58 -31.55 16.59
N GLU A 27 6.56 -32.38 16.81
CA GLU A 27 5.86 -33.13 15.77
C GLU A 27 5.06 -32.22 14.82
N LEU A 28 4.70 -31.01 15.28
CA LEU A 28 3.89 -30.03 14.53
C LEU A 28 4.71 -28.89 13.92
N ALA A 29 6.03 -28.86 14.13
CA ALA A 29 6.89 -27.77 13.66
C ALA A 29 6.83 -27.59 12.13
N GLY A 30 6.71 -28.69 11.38
CA GLY A 30 6.52 -28.67 9.93
C GLY A 30 5.19 -28.02 9.51
N ASP A 31 4.11 -28.31 10.21
CA ASP A 31 2.77 -27.77 9.94
C ASP A 31 2.68 -26.28 10.30
N VAL A 32 3.37 -25.85 11.36
CA VAL A 32 3.48 -24.44 11.75
C VAL A 32 4.21 -23.64 10.67
N GLY A 33 5.28 -24.22 10.10
CA GLY A 33 6.00 -23.61 8.98
C GLY A 33 5.14 -23.43 7.74
N SER A 34 4.35 -24.45 7.37
CA SER A 34 3.48 -24.41 6.18
C SER A 34 2.30 -23.43 6.37
N LEU A 35 1.64 -23.42 7.53
CA LEU A 35 0.58 -22.48 7.87
C LEU A 35 1.08 -21.03 7.86
N ARG A 36 2.27 -20.77 8.42
CA ARG A 36 2.91 -19.45 8.36
C ARG A 36 3.16 -19.02 6.92
N GLY A 37 3.74 -19.90 6.11
CA GLY A 37 4.03 -19.63 4.69
C GLY A 37 2.79 -19.25 3.89
N THR A 38 1.72 -20.04 4.03
CA THR A 38 0.43 -19.77 3.38
C THR A 38 -0.19 -18.46 3.87
N THR A 39 -0.18 -18.22 5.17
CA THR A 39 -0.68 -16.96 5.77
C THR A 39 0.09 -15.76 5.27
N ASN A 40 1.42 -15.86 5.15
CA ASN A 40 2.27 -14.78 4.66
C ASN A 40 1.98 -14.45 3.18
N ASN A 41 1.85 -15.47 2.33
CA ASN A 41 1.51 -15.27 0.92
C ASN A 41 0.10 -14.66 0.75
N LEU A 42 -0.87 -15.15 1.53
CA LEU A 42 -2.22 -14.61 1.54
C LEU A 42 -2.24 -13.15 2.01
N ALA A 43 -1.55 -12.85 3.11
CA ALA A 43 -1.43 -11.49 3.64
C ALA A 43 -0.75 -10.55 2.64
N ALA A 44 0.29 -11.01 1.94
CA ALA A 44 0.96 -10.22 0.90
C ALA A 44 0.01 -9.91 -0.27
N ALA A 45 -0.73 -10.92 -0.76
CA ALA A 45 -1.66 -10.75 -1.87
C ALA A 45 -2.83 -9.82 -1.48
N VAL A 46 -3.51 -10.11 -0.37
CA VAL A 46 -4.65 -9.32 0.12
C VAL A 46 -4.20 -7.90 0.50
N GLY A 47 -3.10 -7.76 1.24
CA GLY A 47 -2.56 -6.46 1.65
C GLY A 47 -2.20 -5.58 0.46
N THR A 48 -1.60 -6.15 -0.58
CA THR A 48 -1.27 -5.43 -1.82
C THR A 48 -2.54 -4.99 -2.55
N ALA A 49 -3.53 -5.87 -2.68
CA ALA A 49 -4.80 -5.55 -3.34
C ALA A 49 -5.55 -4.43 -2.61
N VAL A 50 -5.66 -4.52 -1.28
CA VAL A 50 -6.30 -3.49 -0.44
C VAL A 50 -5.56 -2.16 -0.54
N ALA A 51 -4.22 -2.16 -0.46
CA ALA A 51 -3.42 -0.94 -0.59
C ALA A 51 -3.60 -0.30 -1.98
N GLY A 52 -3.60 -1.11 -3.04
CA GLY A 52 -3.84 -0.65 -4.41
C GLY A 52 -5.22 -0.01 -4.56
N ALA A 53 -6.27 -0.70 -4.13
CA ALA A 53 -7.64 -0.19 -4.19
C ALA A 53 -7.82 1.10 -3.38
N LEU A 54 -7.24 1.16 -2.17
CA LEU A 54 -7.25 2.36 -1.33
C LEU A 54 -6.58 3.54 -2.03
N LEU A 55 -5.37 3.34 -2.58
CA LEU A 55 -4.63 4.42 -3.23
C LEU A 55 -5.35 4.92 -4.49
N VAL A 56 -5.86 4.02 -5.32
CA VAL A 56 -6.64 4.40 -6.51
C VAL A 56 -7.92 5.13 -6.13
N GLY A 57 -8.64 4.64 -5.11
CA GLY A 57 -9.85 5.31 -4.61
C GLY A 57 -9.58 6.71 -4.06
N LEU A 58 -8.51 6.88 -3.27
CA LEU A 58 -8.08 8.19 -2.77
C LEU A 58 -7.69 9.12 -3.92
N LEU A 59 -6.90 8.63 -4.88
CA LEU A 59 -6.53 9.42 -6.05
C LEU A 59 -7.76 9.89 -6.83
N SER A 60 -8.66 8.96 -7.16
CA SER A 60 -9.90 9.25 -7.89
C SER A 60 -10.72 10.33 -7.18
N SER A 61 -10.97 10.16 -5.88
CA SER A 61 -11.71 11.13 -5.08
C SER A 61 -11.05 12.52 -5.08
N ILE A 62 -9.73 12.58 -4.88
CA ILE A 62 -9.00 13.86 -4.84
C ILE A 62 -9.00 14.54 -6.21
N VAL A 63 -8.77 13.80 -7.30
CA VAL A 63 -8.78 14.34 -8.67
C VAL A 63 -10.16 14.89 -9.01
N LEU A 64 -11.24 14.13 -8.75
CA LEU A 64 -12.60 14.56 -9.07
C LEU A 64 -12.95 15.89 -8.38
N VAL A 65 -12.66 16.02 -7.08
CA VAL A 65 -12.85 17.28 -6.35
C VAL A 65 -11.96 18.39 -6.91
N SER A 66 -10.68 18.09 -7.12
CA SER A 66 -9.69 19.10 -7.54
C SER A 66 -9.92 19.62 -8.95
N VAL A 67 -10.54 18.83 -9.83
CA VAL A 67 -10.91 19.22 -11.19
C VAL A 67 -12.25 19.96 -11.18
N ALA A 68 -13.24 19.48 -10.43
CA ALA A 68 -14.55 20.12 -10.32
C ALA A 68 -14.49 21.55 -9.75
N GLU A 69 -13.58 21.81 -8.80
CA GLU A 69 -13.39 23.13 -8.19
C GLU A 69 -12.42 24.03 -8.99
N ASN A 70 -11.88 23.57 -10.12
CA ASN A 70 -10.86 24.29 -10.86
C ASN A 70 -11.43 25.13 -12.02
N PRO A 71 -11.44 26.47 -11.93
CA PRO A 71 -11.98 27.32 -12.98
C PRO A 71 -11.20 27.25 -14.30
N LYS A 72 -9.95 26.76 -14.29
CA LYS A 72 -9.14 26.61 -15.51
C LYS A 72 -9.42 25.30 -16.24
N LEU A 73 -10.06 24.33 -15.61
CA LEU A 73 -10.42 23.04 -16.21
C LEU A 73 -11.94 22.95 -16.33
N PRO A 74 -12.56 23.70 -17.26
CA PRO A 74 -14.00 23.77 -17.35
C PRO A 74 -14.60 22.46 -17.89
N PRO A 75 -15.91 22.23 -17.72
CA PRO A 75 -16.57 20.96 -18.09
C PRO A 75 -16.33 20.50 -19.52
N GLU A 76 -16.12 21.43 -20.46
CA GLU A 76 -15.84 21.12 -21.86
C GLU A 76 -14.48 20.41 -22.05
N ILE A 77 -13.50 20.70 -21.20
CA ILE A 77 -12.22 19.99 -21.17
C ILE A 77 -12.37 18.69 -20.41
N GLN A 78 -13.09 18.70 -19.27
CA GLN A 78 -13.33 17.50 -18.47
C GLN A 78 -14.02 16.39 -19.27
N ALA A 79 -14.98 16.75 -20.12
CA ALA A 79 -15.71 15.80 -20.97
C ALA A 79 -14.83 15.14 -22.07
N GLN A 80 -13.63 15.67 -22.33
CA GLN A 80 -12.69 15.12 -23.31
C GLN A 80 -11.68 14.14 -22.70
N VAL A 81 -11.69 13.99 -21.37
CA VAL A 81 -10.83 13.07 -20.63
C VAL A 81 -11.68 12.04 -19.90
N ASP A 82 -11.18 10.80 -19.84
CA ASP A 82 -11.83 9.71 -19.11
C ASP A 82 -11.62 9.90 -17.60
N LEU A 83 -12.58 10.55 -16.96
CA LEU A 83 -12.63 10.73 -15.50
C LEU A 83 -13.34 9.57 -14.78
N ASP A 84 -13.93 8.63 -15.53
CA ASP A 84 -14.56 7.43 -14.95
C ASP A 84 -13.52 6.36 -14.59
N ASN A 85 -12.36 6.38 -15.25
CA ASN A 85 -11.25 5.44 -15.02
C ASN A 85 -9.95 6.13 -14.59
N ILE A 86 -9.98 6.80 -13.44
CA ILE A 86 -8.81 7.49 -12.88
C ILE A 86 -7.81 6.48 -12.32
N ASN A 87 -6.59 6.50 -12.87
CA ASN A 87 -5.47 5.68 -12.42
C ASN A 87 -4.20 6.52 -12.20
N PHE A 88 -3.21 5.94 -11.52
CA PHE A 88 -1.90 6.54 -11.37
C PHE A 88 -1.17 6.57 -12.72
N ILE A 89 -1.17 7.74 -13.38
CA ILE A 89 -0.41 7.99 -14.60
C ILE A 89 0.73 9.00 -14.35
N SER A 90 1.83 8.86 -15.10
CA SER A 90 2.92 9.83 -15.08
C SER A 90 2.49 11.18 -15.66
N ASN A 91 3.22 12.23 -15.33
CA ASN A 91 2.95 13.56 -15.89
C ASN A 91 3.13 13.57 -17.40
N ASP A 92 4.15 12.90 -17.91
CA ASP A 92 4.38 12.74 -19.36
C ASP A 92 3.20 12.02 -20.04
N ARG A 93 2.69 10.95 -19.40
CA ARG A 93 1.53 10.22 -19.93
C ARG A 93 0.27 11.07 -19.91
N LEU A 94 0.05 11.85 -18.85
CA LEU A 94 -1.06 12.79 -18.78
C LEU A 94 -0.94 13.87 -19.87
N GLN A 95 0.26 14.38 -20.11
CA GLN A 95 0.50 15.36 -21.17
C GLN A 95 0.11 14.79 -22.54
N SER A 96 0.51 13.57 -22.86
CA SER A 96 0.10 12.90 -24.11
C SER A 96 -1.41 12.67 -24.22
N VAL A 97 -2.12 12.49 -23.10
CA VAL A 97 -3.59 12.40 -23.09
C VAL A 97 -4.20 13.77 -23.38
N MET A 98 -3.69 14.83 -22.73
CA MET A 98 -4.19 16.19 -22.87
C MET A 98 -3.90 16.79 -24.26
N GLU A 99 -2.80 16.41 -24.91
CA GLU A 99 -2.47 16.81 -26.30
C GLU A 99 -3.52 16.36 -27.33
N ARG A 100 -4.34 15.35 -26.98
CA ARG A 100 -5.44 14.86 -27.82
C ARG A 100 -6.76 15.61 -27.60
N THR A 101 -6.76 16.61 -26.73
CA THR A 101 -7.92 17.44 -26.39
C THR A 101 -7.79 18.84 -26.97
N THR A 102 -8.82 19.67 -26.82
CA THR A 102 -8.77 21.09 -27.19
C THR A 102 -8.19 22.00 -26.10
N ALA A 103 -7.49 21.43 -25.11
CA ALA A 103 -6.96 22.17 -23.97
C ALA A 103 -5.85 23.14 -24.38
N SER A 104 -5.86 24.36 -23.83
CA SER A 104 -4.76 25.32 -23.99
C SER A 104 -3.51 24.87 -23.21
N PRO A 105 -2.30 25.36 -23.56
CA PRO A 105 -1.08 25.05 -22.80
C PRO A 105 -1.21 25.32 -21.30
N GLU A 106 -1.92 26.39 -20.92
CA GLU A 106 -2.20 26.73 -19.52
C GLU A 106 -3.09 25.70 -18.83
N GLN A 107 -4.08 25.15 -19.55
CA GLN A 107 -4.97 24.10 -19.04
C GLN A 107 -4.24 22.77 -18.90
N VAL A 108 -3.34 22.43 -19.83
CA VAL A 108 -2.47 21.24 -19.72
C VAL A 108 -1.56 21.37 -18.50
N ALA A 109 -0.92 22.52 -18.31
CA ALA A 109 -0.07 22.77 -17.15
C ALA A 109 -0.85 22.66 -15.83
N GLU A 110 -2.08 23.19 -15.79
CA GLU A 110 -2.95 23.07 -14.63
C GLU A 110 -3.37 21.62 -14.35
N ALA A 111 -3.73 20.84 -15.38
CA ALA A 111 -4.05 19.43 -15.23
C ALA A 111 -2.86 18.62 -14.68
N VAL A 112 -1.65 18.89 -15.16
CA VAL A 112 -0.41 18.28 -14.65
C VAL A 112 -0.15 18.65 -13.19
N ARG A 113 -0.40 19.91 -12.82
CA ARG A 113 -0.30 20.37 -11.42
C ARG A 113 -1.29 19.62 -10.53
N VAL A 114 -2.56 19.54 -10.95
CA VAL A 114 -3.62 18.81 -10.23
C VAL A 114 -3.24 17.33 -10.07
N ASN A 115 -2.79 16.66 -11.12
CA ASN A 115 -2.35 15.26 -11.04
C ASN A 115 -1.18 15.07 -10.08
N THR A 116 -0.19 15.95 -10.13
CA THR A 116 0.98 15.90 -9.24
C THR A 116 0.57 16.02 -7.78
N ASP A 117 -0.24 17.02 -7.46
CA ASP A 117 -0.72 17.27 -6.10
C ASP A 117 -1.64 16.14 -5.60
N ALA A 118 -2.56 15.66 -6.45
CA ALA A 118 -3.48 14.59 -6.12
C ALA A 118 -2.74 13.28 -5.84
N ARG A 119 -1.78 12.89 -6.70
CA ARG A 119 -0.95 11.70 -6.49
C ARG A 119 -0.15 11.79 -5.19
N LEU A 120 0.47 12.94 -4.91
CA LEU A 120 1.23 13.15 -3.68
C LEU A 120 0.34 13.05 -2.44
N ARG A 121 -0.84 13.67 -2.46
CA ARG A 121 -1.81 13.62 -1.35
C ARG A 121 -2.35 12.20 -1.14
N ALA A 122 -2.76 11.53 -2.20
CA ALA A 122 -3.24 10.13 -2.15
C ALA A 122 -2.18 9.21 -1.54
N LEU A 123 -0.90 9.34 -1.95
CA LEU A 123 0.20 8.58 -1.38
C LEU A 123 0.41 8.88 0.11
N LYS A 124 0.42 10.15 0.52
CA LYS A 124 0.60 10.52 1.93
C LYS A 124 -0.52 9.98 2.81
N ILE A 125 -1.77 10.17 2.39
CA ILE A 125 -2.95 9.70 3.13
C ILE A 125 -2.97 8.17 3.18
N GLY A 126 -2.74 7.52 2.04
CA GLY A 126 -2.69 6.06 1.96
C GLY A 126 -1.62 5.47 2.87
N LEU A 127 -0.40 6.03 2.87
CA LEU A 127 0.68 5.58 3.77
C LEU A 127 0.33 5.76 5.26
N ILE A 128 -0.32 6.87 5.62
CA ILE A 128 -0.77 7.10 7.00
C ILE A 128 -1.83 6.06 7.39
N ILE A 129 -2.84 5.82 6.55
CA ILE A 129 -3.89 4.82 6.82
C ILE A 129 -3.25 3.43 6.98
N MET A 130 -2.36 3.05 6.06
CA MET A 130 -1.67 1.76 6.15
C MET A 130 -0.81 1.64 7.42
N ALA A 131 -0.16 2.72 7.84
CA ALA A 131 0.58 2.75 9.10
C ALA A 131 -0.35 2.59 10.32
N LEU A 132 -1.51 3.24 10.34
CA LEU A 132 -2.52 3.08 11.39
C LEU A 132 -3.03 1.64 11.46
N VAL A 133 -3.34 1.03 10.31
CA VAL A 133 -3.77 -0.37 10.23
C VAL A 133 -2.66 -1.30 10.74
N ALA A 134 -1.40 -1.05 10.36
CA ALA A 134 -0.26 -1.83 10.85
C ALA A 134 -0.08 -1.73 12.37
N MET A 135 -0.36 -0.57 12.98
CA MET A 135 -0.31 -0.42 14.44
C MET A 135 -1.35 -1.28 15.17
N LEU A 136 -2.47 -1.62 14.54
CA LEU A 136 -3.46 -2.53 15.16
C LEU A 136 -2.87 -3.93 15.41
N ALA A 137 -1.84 -4.33 14.67
CA ALA A 137 -1.14 -5.60 14.89
C ALA A 137 -0.40 -5.67 16.23
N ILE A 138 -0.16 -4.53 16.90
CA ILE A 138 0.48 -4.49 18.23
C ILE A 138 -0.38 -5.22 19.27
N ILE A 139 -1.72 -5.13 19.16
CA ILE A 139 -2.66 -5.71 20.13
C ILE A 139 -2.56 -7.25 20.20
N PRO A 140 -2.66 -8.01 19.10
CA PRO A 140 -2.45 -9.45 19.16
C PRO A 140 -0.98 -9.80 19.44
N ALA A 141 -0.02 -9.01 18.94
CA ALA A 141 1.40 -9.25 19.19
C ALA A 141 1.76 -9.14 20.69
N SER A 142 1.09 -8.26 21.45
CA SER A 142 1.30 -8.13 22.89
C SER A 142 0.79 -9.33 23.71
N ARG A 143 0.09 -10.28 23.07
CA ARG A 143 -0.37 -11.52 23.70
C ARG A 143 0.51 -12.73 23.37
N LEU A 144 1.60 -12.55 22.63
CA LEU A 144 2.51 -13.64 22.30
C LEU A 144 3.24 -14.14 23.56
N PRO A 145 3.50 -15.46 23.66
CA PRO A 145 4.32 -16.01 24.74
C PRO A 145 5.73 -15.41 24.73
N ASN A 146 6.36 -15.31 25.91
CA ASN A 146 7.76 -14.94 26.00
C ASN A 146 8.62 -15.95 25.24
N TYR A 147 9.60 -15.45 24.49
CA TYR A 147 10.62 -16.30 23.89
C TYR A 147 11.39 -17.07 24.99
N ILE A 148 11.54 -18.38 24.84
CA ILE A 148 12.30 -19.24 25.75
C ILE A 148 13.64 -19.59 25.06
N PRO A 149 14.77 -18.99 25.49
CA PRO A 149 16.07 -19.31 24.91
C PRO A 149 16.49 -20.74 25.24
N GLY A 150 16.82 -21.55 24.23
CA GLY A 150 17.42 -22.89 24.42
C GLY A 150 16.55 -24.10 24.05
N GLU A 151 15.28 -23.90 23.68
CA GLU A 151 14.37 -24.99 23.25
C GLU A 151 14.22 -25.12 21.72
N ILE A 152 15.16 -24.59 20.94
CA ILE A 152 15.15 -24.80 19.48
C ILE A 152 15.48 -26.28 19.24
N PRO A 153 14.56 -27.10 18.69
CA PRO A 153 14.85 -28.50 18.41
C PRO A 153 15.99 -28.60 17.40
N ASP A 154 17.00 -29.43 17.70
CA ASP A 154 18.03 -29.78 16.73
C ASP A 154 17.36 -30.45 15.51
N PRO A 155 17.54 -29.93 14.28
CA PRO A 155 16.93 -30.51 13.08
C PRO A 155 17.57 -31.85 12.66
N SER A 156 18.54 -32.35 13.43
CA SER A 156 19.20 -33.63 13.18
C SER A 156 18.33 -34.82 13.60
N PRO A 157 18.24 -35.88 12.77
CA PRO A 157 17.46 -37.10 13.08
C PRO A 157 18.05 -37.94 14.20
#